data_AF-A0ABD0PWR7-F1
#
_entry.id   AF-A0ABD0PWR7-F1
#
_cell.length_a   1.000
_cell.length_b   1.000
_cell.length_c   1.000
_cell.angle_alpha   90.00
_cell.angle_beta   90.00
_cell.angle_gamma   90.00
#
_symmetry.space_group_name_H-M   'P 1'
#
loop_
_entity.id
_entity.type
_entity.pdbx_description
1 polymer ?
#
loop_
_entity_poly.entity_id
_entity_poly.type
_entity_poly.pdbx_seq_one_letter_code
_entity_poly.pdbx_strand_id
1 'polypeptide(L)'
;RLPTITDQPHLPYVMAFIYEVMRFTSFVPVTIPHSTTADTSINGYPIPKDTVIFVNQWSLNHDPTKWDQPEVFNPERFLDEDGALNKDLTTNVLIFSVGKRRCIGEDVSKIQLFLFTSLLVHQCSFTAETTPSMDYLYGLTLKPRSFKVSVTLRDSAELLESLVETSQTPTQKRQRPQN
;
A
#
# COMPACT_ATOMS: atom_id res chain seq x y z
N ARG A 1 -24.75 -1.50 -0.37
CA ARG A 1 -24.15 -1.29 0.97
C ARG A 1 -22.70 -0.87 0.80
N LEU A 2 -22.10 -0.14 1.74
CA LEU A 2 -20.68 0.21 1.62
C LEU A 2 -19.76 -1.01 1.84
N PRO A 3 -18.59 -1.06 1.18
CA PRO A 3 -17.54 -2.02 1.48
C PRO A 3 -17.06 -1.90 2.92
N THR A 4 -16.79 -3.05 3.54
CA THR A 4 -16.18 -3.15 4.88
C THR A 4 -14.96 -4.06 4.81
N ILE A 5 -14.20 -4.15 5.91
CA ILE A 5 -13.00 -4.99 5.95
C ILE A 5 -13.30 -6.48 5.74
N THR A 6 -14.51 -6.94 6.09
CA THR A 6 -14.91 -8.34 5.89
C THR A 6 -15.09 -8.71 4.42
N ASP A 7 -15.17 -7.71 3.54
CA ASP A 7 -15.28 -7.93 2.09
C ASP A 7 -13.93 -8.19 1.42
N GLN A 8 -12.80 -7.92 2.09
CA GLN A 8 -11.45 -8.06 1.51
C GLN A 8 -11.18 -9.42 0.85
N PRO A 9 -11.56 -10.57 1.45
CA PRO A 9 -11.35 -11.88 0.81
C PRO A 9 -12.12 -12.07 -0.50
N HIS A 10 -13.19 -11.30 -0.72
CA HIS A 10 -14.07 -11.38 -1.88
C HIS A 10 -13.76 -10.30 -2.94
N LEU A 11 -12.77 -9.44 -2.68
CA LEU A 11 -12.36 -8.35 -3.57
C LEU A 11 -10.88 -8.51 -3.98
N PRO A 12 -10.50 -9.64 -4.62
CA PRO A 12 -9.11 -9.94 -4.96
C PRO A 12 -8.50 -8.87 -5.88
N TYR A 13 -9.26 -8.35 -6.84
CA TYR A 13 -8.79 -7.31 -7.76
C TYR A 13 -8.40 -6.00 -7.05
N VAL A 14 -9.10 -5.62 -5.97
CA VAL A 14 -8.75 -4.42 -5.18
C VAL A 14 -7.40 -4.60 -4.50
N MET A 15 -7.16 -5.78 -3.91
CA MET A 15 -5.87 -6.09 -3.30
C MET A 15 -4.76 -6.21 -4.36
N ALA A 16 -5.05 -6.82 -5.51
CA ALA A 16 -4.12 -6.93 -6.63
C ALA A 16 -3.70 -5.54 -7.13
N PHE A 17 -4.65 -4.61 -7.28
CA PHE A 17 -4.36 -3.21 -7.58
C PHE A 17 -3.48 -2.55 -6.53
N ILE A 18 -3.76 -2.73 -5.23
CA ILE A 18 -2.97 -2.15 -4.15
C ILE A 18 -1.53 -2.68 -4.17
N TYR A 19 -1.32 -3.99 -4.36
CA TYR A 19 0.01 -4.58 -4.45
C TYR A 19 0.75 -4.10 -5.70
N GLU A 20 0.07 -3.95 -6.84
CA GLU A 20 0.69 -3.40 -8.05
C GLU A 20 1.07 -1.93 -7.87
N VAL A 21 0.26 -1.12 -7.19
CA VAL A 21 0.65 0.26 -6.83
C VAL A 21 1.90 0.24 -5.95
N MET A 22 1.97 -0.61 -4.92
CA MET A 22 3.14 -0.73 -4.05
C MET A 22 4.40 -1.14 -4.81
N ARG A 23 4.30 -2.14 -5.69
CA ARG A 23 5.41 -2.64 -6.51
C ARG A 23 5.86 -1.59 -7.52
N PHE A 24 4.95 -1.19 -8.41
CA PHE A 24 5.22 -0.31 -9.55
C PHE A 24 5.74 1.06 -9.10
N THR A 25 5.08 1.68 -8.12
CA THR A 25 5.56 2.99 -7.65
C THR A 25 6.80 2.86 -6.78
N SER A 26 6.92 1.75 -6.02
CA SER A 26 7.95 1.59 -5.00
C SER A 26 8.15 2.87 -4.18
N PHE A 27 7.04 3.47 -3.73
CA PHE A 27 7.02 4.83 -3.16
C PHE A 27 7.92 5.01 -1.93
N VAL A 28 8.47 3.94 -1.37
CA VAL A 28 9.65 3.94 -0.48
C VAL A 28 10.77 3.17 -1.20
N PRO A 29 11.55 3.81 -2.08
CA PRO A 29 12.43 3.09 -3.02
C PRO A 29 13.70 2.56 -2.36
N VAL A 30 14.15 3.24 -1.32
CA VAL A 30 15.27 2.84 -0.46
C VAL A 30 14.79 2.93 0.98
N THR A 31 15.12 1.93 1.80
CA THR A 31 14.75 1.97 3.23
C THR A 31 15.46 3.11 3.96
N ILE A 32 15.03 3.40 5.19
CA ILE A 32 15.87 4.15 6.13
C ILE A 32 17.24 3.46 6.18
N PRO A 33 18.37 4.21 6.16
CA PRO A 33 19.70 3.61 6.18
C PRO A 33 19.88 2.69 7.39
N HIS A 34 20.41 1.50 7.15
CA HIS A 34 20.80 0.55 8.19
C HIS A 34 22.26 0.77 8.57
N SER A 35 22.68 0.19 9.70
CA SER A 35 24.08 0.08 10.08
C SER A 35 24.35 -1.32 10.63
N THR A 36 25.47 -1.91 10.25
CA THR A 36 25.92 -3.23 10.72
C THR A 36 26.34 -3.18 12.18
N THR A 37 25.89 -4.12 13.00
CA THR A 37 26.23 -4.15 14.44
C THR A 37 27.53 -4.92 14.77
N ALA A 38 28.07 -5.64 13.80
CA ALA A 38 29.32 -6.40 13.87
C ALA A 38 29.86 -6.59 12.45
N ASP A 39 31.13 -7.01 12.33
CA ASP A 39 31.71 -7.46 11.07
C ASP A 39 30.87 -8.61 10.52
N THR A 40 30.54 -8.55 9.24
CA THR A 40 29.70 -9.54 8.56
C THR A 40 30.11 -9.70 7.10
N SER A 41 29.37 -10.50 6.34
CA SER A 41 29.52 -10.55 4.89
C SER A 41 28.17 -10.73 4.20
N ILE A 42 28.05 -10.24 2.97
CA ILE A 42 26.91 -10.48 2.08
C ILE A 42 27.47 -10.98 0.77
N ASN A 43 26.99 -12.14 0.28
CA ASN A 43 27.44 -12.77 -0.97
C ASN A 43 28.98 -12.90 -1.07
N GLY A 44 29.64 -13.20 0.06
CA GLY A 44 31.11 -13.33 0.13
C GLY A 44 31.88 -12.01 0.25
N TYR A 45 31.21 -10.86 0.17
CA TYR A 45 31.84 -9.55 0.38
C TYR A 45 31.90 -9.22 1.87
N PRO A 46 33.08 -9.00 2.47
CA PRO A 46 33.19 -8.59 3.86
C PRO A 46 32.69 -7.16 4.06
N ILE A 47 31.90 -6.96 5.11
CA ILE A 47 31.31 -5.67 5.49
C ILE A 47 31.69 -5.42 6.96
N PRO A 48 32.56 -4.43 7.24
CA PRO A 48 32.96 -4.10 8.61
C PRO A 48 31.79 -3.62 9.46
N LYS A 49 31.92 -3.79 10.78
CA LYS A 49 31.03 -3.21 11.79
C LYS A 49 30.84 -1.70 11.56
N ASP A 50 29.67 -1.20 11.94
CA ASP A 50 29.26 0.21 11.87
C ASP A 50 29.15 0.79 10.44
N THR A 51 29.29 -0.04 9.40
CA THR A 51 29.07 0.34 8.00
C THR A 51 27.60 0.70 7.73
N VAL A 52 27.37 1.82 7.06
CA VAL A 52 26.04 2.25 6.58
C VAL A 52 25.62 1.42 5.38
N ILE A 53 24.40 0.88 5.41
CA ILE A 53 23.84 0.02 4.37
C ILE A 53 22.51 0.60 3.88
N PHE A 54 22.35 0.65 2.56
CA PHE A 54 21.09 1.02 1.90
C PHE A 54 20.45 -0.22 1.29
N VAL A 55 19.17 -0.46 1.59
CA VAL A 55 18.38 -1.54 0.97
C VAL A 55 17.55 -0.93 -0.16
N ASN A 56 17.87 -1.31 -1.39
CA ASN A 56 17.18 -0.81 -2.59
C ASN A 56 15.94 -1.66 -2.89
N GLN A 57 14.79 -1.20 -2.37
CA GLN A 57 13.48 -1.83 -2.57
C GLN A 57 13.00 -1.71 -4.02
N TRP A 58 13.26 -0.56 -4.66
CA TRP A 58 12.88 -0.31 -6.05
C TRP A 58 13.48 -1.35 -7.01
N SER A 59 14.77 -1.65 -6.84
CA SER A 59 15.46 -2.65 -7.68
C SER A 59 14.85 -4.04 -7.55
N LEU A 60 14.36 -4.42 -6.36
CA LEU A 60 13.71 -5.72 -6.16
C LEU A 60 12.31 -5.77 -6.79
N ASN A 61 11.58 -4.65 -6.75
CA ASN A 61 10.23 -4.54 -7.30
C ASN A 61 10.20 -4.32 -8.84
N HIS A 62 11.36 -4.02 -9.44
CA HIS A 62 11.54 -3.79 -10.88
C HIS A 62 12.56 -4.73 -11.52
N ASP A 63 13.04 -5.74 -10.79
CA ASP A 63 13.95 -6.76 -11.32
C ASP A 63 13.25 -7.53 -12.45
N PRO A 64 13.72 -7.42 -13.72
CA PRO A 64 13.09 -8.07 -14.86
C PRO A 64 13.21 -9.61 -14.81
N THR A 65 14.07 -10.16 -13.96
CA THR A 65 14.16 -11.61 -13.74
C THR A 65 13.04 -12.13 -12.83
N LYS A 66 12.39 -11.24 -12.08
CA LYS A 66 11.29 -11.57 -11.15
C LYS A 66 9.94 -11.03 -11.61
N TRP A 67 9.94 -9.89 -12.28
CA TRP A 67 8.74 -9.18 -12.70
C TRP A 67 8.73 -9.05 -14.22
N ASP A 68 7.81 -9.74 -14.88
CA ASP A 68 7.61 -9.57 -16.32
C ASP A 68 7.12 -8.15 -16.65
N GLN A 69 7.70 -7.50 -17.65
CA GLN A 69 7.38 -6.11 -18.00
C GLN A 69 7.31 -5.19 -16.76
N PRO A 70 8.42 -4.97 -16.02
CA PRO A 70 8.39 -4.32 -14.71
C PRO A 70 7.86 -2.87 -14.75
N GLU A 71 8.03 -2.21 -15.89
CA GLU A 71 7.57 -0.84 -16.17
C GLU A 71 6.09 -0.75 -16.62
N VAL A 72 5.39 -1.88 -16.69
CA VAL A 72 3.95 -1.91 -17.02
C VAL A 72 3.16 -2.07 -15.72
N PHE A 73 2.24 -1.14 -15.48
CA PHE A 73 1.27 -1.22 -14.40
C PHE A 73 0.18 -2.23 -14.78
N ASN A 74 0.20 -3.41 -14.16
CA ASN A 74 -0.76 -4.49 -14.40
C ASN A 74 -1.23 -5.14 -13.09
N PRO A 75 -2.41 -4.79 -12.56
CA PRO A 75 -2.99 -5.44 -11.39
C PRO A 75 -3.22 -6.95 -11.56
N GLU A 76 -3.55 -7.42 -12.77
CA GLU A 76 -3.84 -8.84 -13.03
C GLU A 76 -2.63 -9.75 -12.75
N ARG A 77 -1.42 -9.18 -12.70
CA ARG A 77 -0.19 -9.86 -12.28
C ARG A 77 -0.31 -10.58 -10.94
N PHE A 78 -1.13 -10.08 -10.03
CA PHE A 78 -1.32 -10.67 -8.69
C PHE A 78 -2.53 -11.60 -8.60
N LEU A 79 -3.17 -11.92 -9.73
CA LEU A 79 -4.29 -12.84 -9.78
C LEU A 79 -3.84 -14.21 -10.31
N ASP A 80 -4.42 -15.28 -9.79
CA ASP A 80 -4.30 -16.61 -10.35
C ASP A 80 -5.37 -16.87 -11.44
N GLU A 81 -5.35 -18.07 -12.04
CA GLU A 81 -6.26 -18.46 -13.12
C GLU A 81 -7.75 -18.43 -12.69
N ASP A 82 -8.02 -18.61 -11.40
CA ASP A 82 -9.38 -18.55 -10.82
C ASP A 82 -9.79 -17.12 -10.42
N GLY A 83 -8.91 -16.14 -10.63
CA GLY A 83 -9.12 -14.74 -10.26
C GLY A 83 -8.95 -14.46 -8.76
N ALA A 84 -8.41 -15.41 -7.99
CA ALA A 84 -8.04 -15.21 -6.60
C ALA A 84 -6.65 -14.56 -6.48
N LEU A 85 -6.36 -13.97 -5.33
CA LEU A 85 -5.10 -13.28 -5.10
C LEU A 85 -3.95 -14.28 -4.90
N ASN A 86 -2.95 -14.24 -5.78
CA ASN A 86 -1.75 -15.06 -5.67
C ASN A 86 -0.86 -14.58 -4.52
N LYS A 87 -1.00 -15.23 -3.36
CA LYS A 87 -0.28 -14.85 -2.14
C LYS A 87 1.23 -14.92 -2.29
N ASP A 88 1.75 -15.91 -3.02
CA ASP A 88 3.20 -16.08 -3.19
C ASP A 88 3.80 -14.87 -3.92
N LEU A 89 3.17 -14.41 -5.00
CA LEU A 89 3.59 -13.20 -5.70
C LEU A 89 3.48 -11.94 -4.84
N THR A 90 2.42 -11.82 -4.02
CA THR A 90 2.29 -10.64 -3.13
C THR A 90 3.41 -10.56 -2.10
N THR A 91 3.97 -11.69 -1.65
CA THR A 91 5.10 -11.70 -0.70
C THR A 91 6.43 -11.27 -1.31
N ASN A 92 6.54 -11.27 -2.65
CA ASN A 92 7.74 -10.81 -3.36
C ASN A 92 7.83 -9.29 -3.45
N VAL A 93 6.73 -8.55 -3.18
CA VAL A 93 6.74 -7.09 -3.16
C VAL A 93 7.42 -6.60 -1.88
N LEU A 94 8.55 -5.92 -2.01
CA LEU A 94 9.26 -5.34 -0.88
C LEU A 94 8.99 -3.83 -0.79
N ILE A 95 8.10 -3.43 0.13
CA ILE A 95 7.81 -2.00 0.40
C ILE A 95 7.84 -1.66 1.90
N PHE A 96 7.61 -2.66 2.75
CA PHE A 96 7.61 -2.54 4.21
C PHE A 96 8.92 -3.03 4.85
N SER A 97 9.98 -3.26 4.06
CA SER A 97 11.23 -3.88 4.49
C SER A 97 11.03 -5.28 5.11
N VAL A 98 12.10 -5.88 5.63
CA VAL A 98 12.10 -7.20 6.30
C VAL A 98 13.03 -7.20 7.52
N GLY A 99 12.90 -8.22 8.37
CA GLY A 99 13.75 -8.42 9.54
C GLY A 99 13.46 -7.45 10.69
N LYS A 100 14.47 -7.19 11.53
CA LYS A 100 14.32 -6.44 12.81
C LYS A 100 13.80 -5.01 12.67
N ARG A 101 13.92 -4.41 11.47
CA ARG A 101 13.54 -3.02 11.20
C ARG A 101 12.41 -2.92 10.16
N ARG A 102 11.69 -4.02 9.92
CA ARG A 102 10.47 -4.00 9.08
C ARG A 102 9.44 -3.04 9.66
N CYS A 103 8.58 -2.50 8.80
CA CYS A 103 7.51 -1.61 9.21
C CYS A 103 6.57 -2.33 10.20
N ILE A 104 6.37 -1.73 11.37
CA ILE A 104 5.42 -2.21 12.38
C ILE A 104 3.96 -1.91 12.01
N GLY A 105 3.74 -1.01 11.06
CA GLY A 105 2.42 -0.55 10.64
C GLY A 105 1.91 -1.22 9.36
N GLU A 106 2.54 -2.29 8.87
CA GLU A 106 2.18 -2.93 7.61
C GLU A 106 0.71 -3.37 7.57
N ASP A 107 0.27 -4.13 8.58
CA ASP A 107 -1.10 -4.67 8.61
C ASP A 107 -2.15 -3.55 8.68
N VAL A 108 -1.90 -2.54 9.52
CA VAL A 108 -2.76 -1.35 9.63
C VAL A 108 -2.80 -0.59 8.31
N SER A 109 -1.66 -0.42 7.65
CA SER A 109 -1.56 0.29 6.38
C SER A 109 -2.35 -0.44 5.28
N LYS A 110 -2.25 -1.76 5.20
CA LYS A 110 -2.98 -2.58 4.22
C LYS A 110 -4.49 -2.49 4.45
N ILE A 111 -4.96 -2.58 5.69
CA ILE A 111 -6.38 -2.41 6.04
C ILE A 111 -6.89 -1.03 5.63
N GLN A 112 -6.13 0.04 5.95
CA GLN A 112 -6.51 1.41 5.61
C GLN A 112 -6.57 1.63 4.09
N LEU A 113 -5.54 1.19 3.36
CA LEU A 113 -5.52 1.29 1.89
C LEU A 113 -6.69 0.53 1.28
N PHE A 114 -6.95 -0.70 1.73
CA PHE A 114 -8.09 -1.47 1.25
C PHE A 114 -9.42 -0.73 1.47
N LEU A 115 -9.67 -0.23 2.68
CA LEU A 115 -10.91 0.48 3.01
C LEU A 115 -11.05 1.77 2.21
N PHE A 116 -10.03 2.63 2.21
CA PHE A 116 -10.07 3.90 1.47
C PHE A 116 -10.25 3.66 -0.02
N THR A 117 -9.46 2.78 -0.63
CA THR A 117 -9.60 2.45 -2.05
C THR A 117 -10.99 1.89 -2.34
N SER A 118 -11.45 0.89 -1.58
CA SER A 118 -12.76 0.26 -1.82
C SER A 118 -13.91 1.25 -1.69
N LEU A 119 -13.90 2.11 -0.67
CA LEU A 119 -14.94 3.12 -0.46
C LEU A 119 -14.92 4.17 -1.57
N LEU A 120 -13.74 4.70 -1.89
CA LEU A 120 -13.58 5.74 -2.90
C LEU A 120 -13.99 5.25 -4.29
N VAL A 121 -13.59 4.06 -4.72
CA VAL A 121 -13.96 3.54 -6.05
C VAL A 121 -15.41 3.03 -6.09
N HIS A 122 -15.98 2.63 -4.95
CA HIS A 122 -17.40 2.28 -4.85
C HIS A 122 -18.29 3.52 -4.94
N GLN A 123 -17.90 4.64 -4.32
CA GLN A 123 -18.76 5.83 -4.20
C GLN A 123 -18.45 6.92 -5.22
N CYS A 124 -17.21 6.99 -5.72
CA CYS A 124 -16.75 8.08 -6.56
C CYS A 124 -16.25 7.59 -7.92
N SER A 125 -16.35 8.46 -8.91
CA SER A 125 -15.65 8.38 -10.18
C SER A 125 -14.57 9.45 -10.22
N PHE A 126 -13.37 9.05 -10.64
CA PHE A 126 -12.20 9.91 -10.73
C PHE A 126 -11.89 10.17 -12.20
N THR A 127 -11.80 11.43 -12.59
CA THR A 127 -11.40 11.83 -13.95
C THR A 127 -10.26 12.84 -13.89
N ALA A 128 -9.27 12.66 -14.75
CA ALA A 128 -8.19 13.62 -14.92
C ALA A 128 -8.47 14.44 -16.19
N GLU A 129 -8.53 15.77 -16.08
CA GLU A 129 -8.71 16.66 -17.24
C GLU A 129 -7.50 16.62 -18.18
N THR A 130 -6.31 16.39 -17.61
CA THR A 130 -5.06 16.18 -18.33
C THR A 130 -4.33 14.97 -17.75
N THR A 131 -3.58 14.26 -18.60
CA THR A 131 -2.74 13.16 -18.13
C THR A 131 -1.70 13.71 -17.14
N PRO A 132 -1.69 13.26 -15.87
CA PRO A 132 -0.73 13.73 -14.89
C PRO A 132 0.67 13.26 -15.26
N SER A 133 1.68 14.09 -14.96
CA SER A 133 3.08 13.65 -15.07
C SER A 133 3.35 12.54 -14.04
N MET A 134 4.14 11.55 -14.43
CA MET A 134 4.67 10.52 -13.53
C MET A 134 5.91 11.00 -12.75
N ASP A 135 6.29 12.27 -12.88
CA ASP A 135 7.36 12.89 -12.11
C ASP A 135 7.03 12.95 -10.61
N TYR A 136 8.06 12.75 -9.80
CA TYR A 136 7.96 12.75 -8.34
C TYR A 136 8.99 13.67 -7.68
N LEU A 137 8.65 14.11 -6.48
CA LEU A 137 9.57 14.71 -5.54
C LEU A 137 10.22 13.59 -4.73
N TYR A 138 11.51 13.40 -4.95
CA TYR A 138 12.30 12.40 -4.22
C TYR A 138 12.66 12.90 -2.81
N GLY A 139 12.49 12.02 -1.83
CA GLY A 139 12.95 12.14 -0.46
C GLY A 139 13.12 10.72 0.12
N LEU A 140 12.72 10.49 1.37
CA LEU A 140 12.53 9.12 1.86
C LEU A 140 11.40 8.40 1.08
N THR A 141 10.38 9.17 0.68
CA THR A 141 9.24 8.68 -0.10
C THR A 141 9.20 9.36 -1.47
N LEU A 142 8.74 8.65 -2.51
CA LEU A 142 8.37 9.25 -3.79
C LEU A 142 6.97 9.85 -3.68
N LYS A 143 6.90 11.18 -3.70
CA LYS A 143 5.62 11.89 -3.71
C LYS A 143 5.33 12.38 -5.12
N PRO A 144 4.14 12.12 -5.68
CA PRO A 144 3.78 12.69 -6.98
C PRO A 144 3.86 14.22 -6.90
N ARG A 145 4.25 14.86 -8.02
CA ARG A 145 4.11 16.31 -8.15
C ARG A 145 2.63 16.71 -8.13
N SER A 146 2.36 18.00 -7.97
CA SER A 146 0.99 18.52 -7.97
C SER A 146 0.23 18.07 -9.22
N PHE A 147 -0.91 17.41 -9.01
CA PHE A 147 -1.85 17.01 -10.06
C PHE A 147 -3.27 17.33 -9.59
N LYS A 148 -4.19 17.43 -10.54
CA LYS A 148 -5.62 17.67 -10.26
C LYS A 148 -6.43 16.47 -10.73
N VAL A 149 -7.43 16.12 -9.94
CA VAL A 149 -8.41 15.10 -10.27
C VAL A 149 -9.79 15.67 -9.97
N SER A 150 -10.71 15.51 -10.92
CA SER A 150 -12.12 15.79 -10.74
C SER A 150 -12.79 14.54 -10.16
N VAL A 151 -13.59 14.74 -9.12
CA VAL A 151 -14.26 13.66 -8.40
C VAL A 151 -15.75 13.91 -8.45
N THR A 152 -16.50 12.93 -8.95
CA THR A 152 -17.96 12.96 -8.96
C THR A 152 -18.48 11.76 -8.17
N LEU A 153 -19.56 11.94 -7.43
CA LEU A 153 -20.25 10.79 -6.82
C LEU A 153 -20.87 9.94 -7.92
N ARG A 154 -20.84 8.62 -7.74
CA ARG A 154 -21.49 7.65 -8.64
C ARG A 154 -23.01 7.64 -8.43
N ASP A 155 -23.43 7.74 -7.18
CA ASP A 155 -24.83 7.77 -6.73
C ASP A 155 -25.02 8.83 -5.61
N SER A 156 -26.12 8.75 -4.85
CA SER A 156 -26.38 9.65 -3.71
C SER A 156 -25.38 9.45 -2.55
N ALA A 157 -25.12 10.52 -1.79
CA ALA A 157 -24.26 10.50 -0.60
C ALA A 157 -24.94 9.90 0.65
N GLU A 158 -26.21 9.51 0.58
CA GLU A 158 -27.04 9.05 1.71
C GLU A 158 -26.38 7.92 2.52
N LEU A 159 -25.68 6.99 1.85
CA LEU A 159 -24.97 5.90 2.53
C LEU A 159 -23.76 6.38 3.33
N LEU A 160 -23.07 7.43 2.87
CA LEU A 160 -21.96 8.04 3.59
C LEU A 160 -22.48 8.87 4.76
N GLU A 161 -23.54 9.64 4.55
CA GLU A 161 -24.18 10.48 5.56
C GLU A 161 -24.70 9.65 6.74
N SER A 162 -25.45 8.57 6.46
CA SER A 162 -25.95 7.65 7.50
C SER A 162 -24.85 6.97 8.32
N LEU A 163 -23.68 6.70 7.71
CA LEU A 163 -22.50 6.17 8.41
C LEU A 163 -21.83 7.21 9.31
N VAL A 164 -21.80 8.47 8.90
CA VAL A 164 -21.27 9.57 9.74
C VAL A 164 -22.18 9.80 10.95
N GLU A 165 -23.49 9.75 10.77
CA GLU A 165 -24.46 9.91 11.87
C GLU A 165 -24.35 8.78 12.91
N THR A 166 -24.23 7.53 12.46
CA THR A 166 -24.10 6.36 13.35
C THR A 166 -22.75 6.31 14.08
N SER A 167 -21.68 6.87 13.51
CA SER A 167 -20.36 6.94 14.15
C SER A 167 -20.22 8.11 15.14
N GLN A 168 -21.09 9.12 15.06
CA GLN A 168 -21.15 10.26 15.98
C GLN A 168 -22.03 10.01 17.22
N THR A 169 -22.75 8.89 17.31
CA THR A 169 -23.60 8.60 18.47
C THR A 169 -22.73 8.22 19.69
N PRO A 170 -22.77 8.95 20.83
CA PRO A 170 -21.90 8.67 21.96
C PRO A 170 -22.20 7.31 22.58
N THR A 171 -21.16 6.48 22.71
CA THR A 171 -21.14 5.25 23.51
C THR A 171 -21.79 5.52 24.87
N GLN A 172 -22.96 4.91 25.14
CA GLN A 172 -23.67 5.08 26.40
C GLN A 172 -22.77 4.72 27.60
N LYS A 173 -22.77 5.63 28.57
CA LYS A 173 -22.18 5.61 29.91
C LYS A 173 -21.84 4.19 30.43
N ARG A 174 -20.55 3.85 30.47
CA ARG A 174 -20.04 2.91 31.50
C ARG A 174 -20.25 3.58 32.86
N GLN A 175 -21.31 3.21 33.57
CA GLN A 175 -21.47 3.53 34.99
C GLN A 175 -20.23 3.01 35.73
N ARG A 176 -19.45 3.90 36.34
CA ARG A 176 -18.46 3.51 37.34
C ARG A 176 -19.23 2.99 38.56
N PRO A 177 -18.89 1.81 39.13
CA PRO A 177 -19.40 1.44 40.43
C PRO A 177 -18.88 2.45 41.46
N GLN A 178 -19.79 3.04 42.23
CA GLN A 178 -19.45 3.82 43.41
C GLN A 178 -18.93 2.85 44.47
N ASN A 179 -17.68 3.06 44.91
CA ASN A 179 -17.17 2.63 46.21
C ASN A 179 -16.76 3.88 46.98
#